data_AF-A0A6V7JJH9-F1
#
_entry.id   AF-A0A6V7JJH9-F1
#
_cell.length_a   1.000
_cell.length_b   1.000
_cell.length_c   1.000
_cell.angle_alpha   90.00
_cell.angle_beta   90.00
_cell.angle_gamma   90.00
#
_symmetry.space_group_name_H-M   'P 1'
#
loop_
_entity.id
_entity.type
_entity.pdbx_description
1 polymer ?
#
loop_
_entity_poly.entity_id
_entity_poly.type
_entity_poly.pdbx_seq_one_letter_code
_entity_poly.pdbx_strand_id
1 'polypeptide(L)' 'MMIAGWDKRGPGLYYVDSEGTRTPGKVFSVGSGSVYAFGVLDSGYDWNLTDEQAYELGRRSIYHATHRDAYSGGIIR' A
#
# COMPACT_ATOMS: atom_id res chain seq x y z
N MET A 1 7.34 -5.64 -6.93
CA MET A 1 7.55 -4.18 -7.04
C MET A 1 6.22 -3.50 -7.33
N MET A 2 6.06 -2.25 -6.91
CA MET A 2 4.93 -1.40 -7.29
C MET A 2 5.43 -0.20 -8.08
N ILE A 3 4.70 0.18 -9.14
CA ILE A 3 4.97 1.37 -9.95
C ILE A 3 3.75 2.29 -9.82
N ALA A 4 3.95 3.43 -9.16
CA ALA A 4 2.96 4.49 -9.03
C ALA A 4 3.38 5.69 -9.89
N GLY A 5 2.43 6.35 -10.54
CA GLY A 5 2.72 7.54 -11.33
C GLY A 5 1.48 8.20 -11.90
N TRP A 6 1.69 9.28 -12.66
CA TRP A 6 0.64 10.02 -13.34
C TRP A 6 1.00 10.16 -14.83
N ASP A 7 0.05 9.84 -15.71
CA ASP A 7 0.22 9.99 -17.15
C ASP A 7 -0.98 10.73 -17.79
N LYS A 8 -1.05 10.76 -19.13
CA LYS A 8 -2.14 11.41 -19.88
C LYS A 8 -3.54 10.84 -19.59
N ARG A 9 -3.62 9.66 -18.98
CA ARG A 9 -4.86 8.96 -18.58
C ARG A 9 -5.17 9.13 -17.09
N GLY A 10 -4.34 9.87 -16.35
CA GLY A 10 -4.51 10.13 -14.92
C GLY A 10 -3.58 9.27 -14.04
N PRO A 11 -3.96 9.02 -12.78
CA PRO A 11 -3.15 8.24 -11.85
C PRO A 11 -3.13 6.76 -12.24
N GLY A 12 -1.96 6.15 -12.15
CA GLY A 12 -1.74 4.74 -12.44
C GLY A 12 -0.95 4.04 -11.35
N LEU A 13 -1.36 2.83 -11.01
CA LEU A 13 -0.67 1.96 -10.06
C LEU A 13 -0.64 0.53 -10.61
N TYR A 14 0.57 -0.04 -10.66
CA TYR A 14 0.83 -1.38 -11.18
C TYR A 14 1.65 -2.20 -10.21
N TYR A 15 1.28 -3.46 -10.04
CA TYR A 15 2.10 -4.49 -9.43
C TYR A 15 2.88 -5.25 -10.49
N VAL A 16 4.17 -5.45 -10.25
CA VAL A 16 5.08 -6.24 -11.10
C VAL A 16 5.84 -7.23 -10.23
N ASP A 17 5.87 -8.51 -10.61
CA ASP A 17 6.61 -9.56 -9.88
C ASP A 17 7.79 -10.12 -10.68
N SER A 18 8.54 -11.03 -10.06
CA SER A 18 9.68 -11.71 -10.67
C SER A 18 9.30 -12.73 -11.75
N GLU A 19 8.04 -13.18 -11.74
CA GLU A 19 7.50 -14.17 -12.68
C GLU A 19 7.01 -13.50 -13.98
N GLY A 20 7.12 -12.17 -14.07
CA GLY A 20 6.72 -11.39 -15.24
C GLY A 20 5.25 -10.96 -15.21
N THR A 21 4.54 -11.14 -14.10
CA THR A 21 3.17 -10.62 -13.95
C THR A 21 3.20 -9.11 -13.92
N ARG A 22 2.23 -8.49 -14.59
CA ARG A 22 1.97 -7.05 -14.53
C ARG A 22 0.47 -6.77 -14.40
N THR A 23 0.05 -6.37 -13.22
CA THR A 23 -1.38 -6.18 -12.92
C THR A 23 -1.67 -4.74 -12.50
N PRO A 24 -2.59 -4.03 -13.18
CA PRO A 24 -3.07 -2.73 -12.72
C PRO A 24 -4.01 -2.90 -11.53
N GLY A 25 -4.04 -1.92 -10.62
CA GLY A 25 -4.94 -1.94 -9.47
C GLY A 25 -5.00 -0.62 -8.73
N LYS A 26 -5.87 -0.55 -7.72
CA LYS A 26 -6.05 0.66 -6.89
C LYS A 26 -5.34 0.56 -5.53
N VAL A 27 -5.17 -0.66 -5.03
CA VAL A 27 -4.62 -0.95 -3.71
C VAL A 27 -3.72 -2.17 -3.84
N PHE A 28 -2.50 -2.08 -3.31
CA PHE A 28 -1.55 -3.18 -3.24
C PHE A 28 -0.77 -3.10 -1.92
N SER A 29 -0.31 -4.25 -1.44
CA SER A 29 0.60 -4.37 -0.31
C SER A 29 1.58 -5.50 -0.61
N VAL A 30 2.88 -5.26 -0.41
CA VAL A 30 3.95 -6.18 -0.80
C VAL A 30 4.99 -6.28 0.31
N GLY A 31 5.53 -7.47 0.54
CA GLY A 31 6.52 -7.75 1.60
C GLY A 31 5.98 -8.73 2.65
N SER A 32 6.81 -9.08 3.63
CA SER A 32 6.46 -10.02 4.70
C SER A 32 5.29 -9.53 5.57
N GLY A 33 5.21 -8.22 5.84
CA GLY A 33 4.12 -7.59 6.59
C GLY A 33 2.84 -7.33 5.79
N SER A 34 2.77 -7.75 4.53
CA SER A 34 1.73 -7.31 3.58
C SER A 34 0.30 -7.62 4.04
N VAL A 35 0.08 -8.83 4.58
CA VAL A 35 -1.23 -9.30 5.07
C VAL A 35 -1.74 -8.47 6.25
N TYR A 36 -0.85 -8.00 7.12
CA TYR A 36 -1.21 -7.15 8.26
C TYR A 36 -1.55 -5.73 7.81
N ALA A 37 -0.78 -5.20 6.85
CA ALA A 37 -1.07 -3.89 6.27
C ALA A 37 -2.42 -3.88 5.54
N PHE A 38 -2.74 -4.94 4.78
CA PHE A 38 -4.03 -5.08 4.11
C PHE A 38 -5.21 -5.03 5.07
N GLY A 39 -5.14 -5.74 6.21
CA GLY A 39 -6.24 -5.75 7.18
C GLY A 39 -6.63 -4.35 7.68
N VAL A 40 -5.66 -3.45 7.87
CA VAL A 40 -5.92 -2.06 8.27
C VAL A 40 -6.31 -1.21 7.08
N LEU A 41 -5.60 -1.34 5.96
CA LEU A 41 -5.82 -0.56 4.75
C LEU A 41 -7.24 -0.78 4.21
N ASP A 42 -7.67 -2.03 4.05
CA ASP A 42 -8.99 -2.40 3.53
C ASP A 42 -10.13 -1.95 4.46
N SER A 43 -9.87 -1.90 5.79
CA SER A 43 -10.88 -1.47 6.76
C SER A 43 -11.19 0.03 6.70
N GLY A 44 -10.25 0.84 6.21
CA GLY A 44 -10.36 2.30 6.17
C GLY A 44 -10.32 2.92 4.78
N TYR A 45 -10.14 2.11 3.74
CA TYR A 45 -10.02 2.59 2.37
C TYR A 45 -11.36 3.12 1.85
N ASP A 46 -11.35 4.37 1.39
CA ASP A 46 -12.41 4.98 0.60
C ASP A 46 -11.77 5.74 -0.57
N TRP A 47 -12.48 5.83 -1.70
CA TRP A 47 -11.97 6.56 -2.86
C TRP A 47 -11.95 8.08 -2.65
N ASN A 48 -12.81 8.58 -1.76
CA ASN A 48 -13.04 10.01 -1.52
C ASN A 48 -12.42 10.50 -0.21
N LEU A 49 -11.33 9.86 0.25
CA LEU A 49 -10.57 10.33 1.40
C LEU A 49 -9.97 11.72 1.12
N THR A 50 -9.89 12.56 2.15
CA THR A 50 -9.00 13.73 2.10
C THR A 50 -7.54 13.28 2.15
N ASP A 51 -6.64 14.16 1.73
CA ASP A 51 -5.20 13.90 1.77
C ASP A 51 -4.74 13.50 3.18
N GLU A 52 -5.20 14.20 4.22
CA GLU A 52 -4.85 13.89 5.62
C GLU A 52 -5.35 12.52 6.06
N GLN A 53 -6.57 12.15 5.66
CA GLN A 53 -7.13 10.83 5.98
C GLN A 53 -6.36 9.71 5.27
N ALA A 54 -5.96 9.93 4.02
CA ALA A 54 -5.15 8.99 3.26
C ALA A 54 -3.75 8.82 3.88
N TYR A 55 -3.11 9.92 4.29
CA TYR A 55 -1.81 9.89 4.97
C TYR A 55 -1.86 9.12 6.29
N GLU A 56 -2.88 9.40 7.11
CA GLU A 56 -3.06 8.71 8.39
C GLU A 56 -3.35 7.23 8.18
N LEU A 57 -4.21 6.87 7.22
CA LEU A 57 -4.50 5.48 6.89
C LEU A 57 -3.23 4.72 6.45
N GLY A 58 -2.42 5.31 5.57
CA GLY A 58 -1.17 4.74 5.12
C GLY A 58 -0.20 4.51 6.28
N ARG A 59 0.00 5.53 7.11
CA ARG A 59 0.89 5.45 8.30
C ARG A 59 0.42 4.38 9.27
N ARG A 60 -0.86 4.35 9.59
CA ARG A 60 -1.45 3.37 10.51
C ARG A 60 -1.34 1.94 9.98
N SER A 61 -1.52 1.75 8.67
CA SER A 61 -1.39 0.44 8.03
C SER A 61 0.02 -0.12 8.16
N ILE A 62 1.04 0.70 7.92
CA ILE A 62 2.45 0.28 8.09
C ILE A 62 2.78 0.08 9.57
N TYR A 63 2.33 0.96 10.45
CA TYR A 63 2.57 0.83 11.90
C TYR A 63 2.09 -0.53 12.43
N HIS A 64 0.85 -0.91 12.14
CA HIS A 64 0.33 -2.20 12.59
C HIS A 64 1.04 -3.40 11.95
N ALA A 65 1.47 -3.28 10.68
CA ALA A 65 2.28 -4.30 10.04
C ALA A 65 3.63 -4.48 10.76
N THR A 66 4.34 -3.40 11.07
CA THR A 66 5.61 -3.45 11.82
C THR A 66 5.46 -3.98 13.25
N HIS A 67 4.27 -3.82 13.85
CA HIS A 67 4.02 -4.34 15.18
C HIS A 67 3.84 -5.87 15.21
N ARG A 68 3.39 -6.46 14.09
CA ARG A 68 3.07 -7.90 13.99
C ARG A 68 4.12 -8.71 13.24
N ASP A 69 4.77 -8.13 12.24
CA ASP A 69 5.79 -8.80 11.43
C ASP A 69 7.21 -8.56 11.97
N ALA A 70 7.92 -9.64 12.30
CA ALA A 70 9.26 -9.57 12.88
C ALA A 70 10.32 -8.99 11.93
N TYR A 71 10.07 -9.03 10.61
CA TYR A 71 11.00 -8.53 9.59
C TYR A 71 10.70 -7.09 9.15
N SER A 72 9.70 -6.44 9.75
CA SER A 72 9.28 -5.09 9.43
C SER A 72 9.44 -4.17 10.64
N GLY A 73 10.11 -3.03 10.48
CA GLY A 73 10.34 -2.10 11.59
C GLY A 73 11.08 -0.83 11.20
N GLY A 74 11.39 0.01 12.19
CA GLY A 74 12.13 1.26 12.00
C GLY A 74 11.23 2.47 11.72
N ILE A 75 11.47 3.16 10.61
CA ILE A 75 10.83 4.44 10.27
C ILE A 75 9.91 4.26 9.06
N ILE A 76 8.68 4.73 9.19
CA ILE A 76 7.70 4.85 8.09
C ILE A 76 8.06 6.09 7.26
N ARG A 77 8.22 5.92 5.95
CA ARG A 77 8.59 6.97 4.99
C ARG A 77 7.45 7.25 4.03
#